data_AF-A0A4C1T3M1-F1
#
_entry.id   AF-A0A4C1T3M1-F1
#
_cell.length_a   1.000
_cell.length_b   1.000
_cell.length_c   1.000
_cell.angle_alpha   90.00
_cell.angle_beta   90.00
_cell.angle_gamma   90.00
#
_symmetry.space_group_name_H-M   'P 1'
#
loop_
_entity.id
_entity.type
_entity.pdbx_description
1 polymer ?
#
loop_
_entity_poly.entity_id
_entity_poly.type
_entity_poly.pdbx_seq_one_letter_code
_entity_poly.pdbx_strand_id
1 'polypeptide(L)'
;MLLPVIKATDDISMLNMILRIMCESWLHHIYVAKVKFSKDGAVQLLADFNEVKNWLNNCKALSAGARKQMLQNEVLRRCEGVGRLLLHAPGDLISMQDSTMQASQQLRKDGNSETPEQLMPAEMYVPNQKQWLTLRAKKIRGPIAFSLCCMILY
;
A
#
# COMPACT_ATOMS: atom_id res chain seq x y z
N MET A 1 -7.04 6.63 14.04
CA MET A 1 -8.52 6.70 13.92
C MET A 1 -9.25 5.44 14.38
N LEU A 2 -8.73 4.22 14.16
CA LEU A 2 -9.45 2.98 14.51
C LEU A 2 -9.39 2.59 16.01
N LEU A 3 -8.43 3.14 16.77
CA LEU A 3 -8.23 2.80 18.19
C LEU A 3 -9.48 2.94 19.09
N PRO A 4 -10.28 4.02 19.01
CA PRO A 4 -11.49 4.14 19.83
C PRO A 4 -12.50 3.03 19.56
N VAL A 5 -12.62 2.58 18.31
CA VAL A 5 -13.55 1.49 17.95
C VAL A 5 -13.04 0.15 18.48
N ILE A 6 -11.75 -0.13 18.33
CA ILE A 6 -11.12 -1.34 18.91
C ILE A 6 -11.33 -1.40 20.41
N LYS A 7 -11.30 -0.26 21.11
CA LYS A 7 -11.56 -0.21 22.56
C LYS A 7 -13.04 -0.38 22.92
N ALA A 8 -13.95 -0.17 21.97
CA ALA A 8 -15.39 -0.21 22.20
C ALA A 8 -16.04 -1.54 21.79
N THR A 9 -15.40 -2.33 20.91
CA THR A 9 -15.94 -3.60 20.43
C THR A 9 -14.84 -4.60 20.06
N ASP A 10 -15.13 -5.88 20.31
CA ASP A 10 -14.34 -7.03 19.85
C ASP A 10 -14.91 -7.67 18.57
N ASP A 11 -15.95 -7.07 17.96
CA ASP A 11 -16.54 -7.55 16.72
C ASP A 11 -15.55 -7.42 15.55
N ILE A 12 -14.90 -8.53 15.24
CA ILE A 12 -13.89 -8.62 14.19
C ILE A 12 -14.42 -8.33 12.80
N SER A 13 -15.70 -8.59 12.53
CA SER A 13 -16.33 -8.28 11.24
C SER A 13 -16.44 -6.77 11.07
N MET A 14 -16.87 -6.07 12.13
CA MET A 14 -16.93 -4.61 12.16
C MET A 14 -15.53 -3.99 12.05
N LEU A 15 -14.55 -4.49 12.80
CA LEU A 15 -13.18 -3.99 12.75
C LEU A 15 -12.55 -4.15 11.35
N ASN A 16 -12.77 -5.30 10.70
CA ASN A 16 -12.33 -5.53 9.32
C ASN A 16 -13.03 -4.62 8.32
N MET A 17 -14.34 -4.37 8.50
CA MET A 17 -15.10 -3.46 7.66
C MET A 17 -14.54 -2.04 7.76
N ILE A 18 -14.24 -1.55 8.96
CA ILE A 18 -13.72 -0.20 9.14
C ILE A 18 -12.30 -0.08 8.59
N LEU A 19 -11.44 -1.08 8.83
CA LEU A 19 -10.10 -1.12 8.24
C LEU A 19 -10.17 -1.02 6.71
N ARG A 20 -11.09 -1.77 6.09
CA ARG A 20 -11.36 -1.74 4.67
C ARG A 20 -11.81 -0.35 4.21
N ILE A 21 -12.80 0.24 4.86
CA ILE A 21 -13.30 1.59 4.53
C ILE A 21 -12.17 2.62 4.61
N MET A 22 -11.35 2.60 5.67
CA MET A 22 -10.22 3.53 5.81
C MET A 22 -9.23 3.43 4.65
N CYS A 23 -8.79 2.20 4.35
CA CYS A 23 -7.80 1.96 3.30
C CYS A 23 -8.38 2.24 1.89
N GLU A 24 -9.61 1.80 1.61
CA GLU A 24 -10.29 2.10 0.35
C GLU A 24 -10.54 3.60 0.17
N SER A 25 -10.81 4.35 1.25
CA SER A 25 -10.97 5.81 1.18
C SER A 25 -9.67 6.50 0.76
N TRP A 26 -8.52 6.06 1.26
CA TRP A 26 -7.21 6.59 0.84
C TRP A 26 -6.95 6.30 -0.64
N LEU A 27 -7.16 5.05 -1.06
CA LEU A 27 -7.01 4.65 -2.47
C LEU A 27 -7.97 5.43 -3.38
N HIS A 28 -9.24 5.55 -2.98
CA HIS A 28 -10.25 6.28 -3.73
C HIS A 28 -9.88 7.76 -3.87
N HIS A 29 -9.45 8.40 -2.79
CA HIS A 29 -9.04 9.80 -2.82
C HIS A 29 -7.86 10.02 -3.78
N ILE A 30 -6.81 9.19 -3.68
CA ILE A 30 -5.67 9.23 -4.61
C ILE A 30 -6.14 9.11 -6.06
N TYR A 31 -7.05 8.16 -6.30
CA TYR A 31 -7.55 7.86 -7.64
C TYR A 31 -8.42 8.97 -8.23
N VAL A 32 -9.32 9.56 -7.44
CA VAL A 32 -10.24 10.62 -7.86
C VAL A 32 -9.51 11.95 -8.03
N ALA A 33 -8.65 12.31 -7.07
CA ALA A 33 -7.85 13.55 -7.14
C ALA A 33 -6.70 13.46 -8.15
N LYS A 34 -6.48 12.29 -8.79
CA LYS A 34 -5.41 12.04 -9.77
C LYS A 34 -4.03 12.43 -9.25
N VAL A 35 -3.78 12.20 -7.97
CA VAL A 35 -2.52 12.52 -7.31
C VAL A 35 -1.37 11.85 -8.08
N LYS A 36 -0.37 12.63 -8.47
CA LYS A 36 0.79 12.14 -9.20
C LYS A 36 1.94 11.86 -8.24
N PHE A 37 2.57 10.69 -8.37
CA PHE A 37 3.66 10.27 -7.50
C PHE A 37 5.01 10.33 -8.22
N SER A 38 5.98 11.02 -7.62
CA SER A 38 7.40 10.79 -7.91
C SER A 38 7.81 9.38 -7.44
N LYS A 39 9.05 8.94 -7.73
CA LYS A 39 9.53 7.65 -7.20
C LYS A 39 9.52 7.68 -5.68
N ASP A 40 10.06 8.76 -5.12
CA ASP A 40 10.18 8.93 -3.67
C ASP A 40 8.80 9.12 -3.02
N GLY A 41 7.87 9.80 -3.70
CA GLY A 41 6.48 9.89 -3.25
C GLY A 41 5.78 8.53 -3.22
N ALA A 42 6.07 7.63 -4.18
CA ALA A 42 5.55 6.27 -4.17
C ALA A 42 6.19 5.41 -3.06
N VAL A 43 7.49 5.57 -2.79
CA VAL A 43 8.17 4.94 -1.65
C VAL A 43 7.55 5.39 -0.33
N GLN A 44 7.31 6.70 -0.17
CA GLN A 44 6.67 7.24 1.03
C GLN A 44 5.25 6.71 1.19
N LEU A 45 4.45 6.70 0.13
CA LEU A 45 3.08 6.14 0.17
C LEU A 45 3.10 4.66 0.60
N LEU A 46 4.05 3.88 0.09
CA LEU A 46 4.22 2.49 0.47
C LEU A 46 4.59 2.34 1.96
N ALA A 47 5.44 3.22 2.48
CA ALA A 47 5.76 3.28 3.90
C ALA A 47 4.53 3.65 4.75
N ASP A 48 3.74 4.63 4.32
CA ASP A 48 2.51 5.04 5.01
C ASP A 48 1.48 3.90 5.08
N PHE A 49 1.33 3.12 4.00
CA PHE A 49 0.50 1.90 4.02
C PHE A 49 1.07 0.83 4.94
N ASN A 50 2.40 0.65 4.97
CA ASN A 50 3.04 -0.29 5.88
C ASN A 50 2.89 0.12 7.35
N GLU A 51 2.85 1.42 7.65
CA GLU A 51 2.60 1.91 9.01
C GLU A 51 1.21 1.52 9.53
N VAL A 52 0.21 1.32 8.67
CA VAL A 52 -1.08 0.76 9.09
C VAL A 52 -0.91 -0.69 9.59
N LYS A 53 -0.14 -1.52 8.87
CA LYS A 53 0.19 -2.89 9.29
C LYS A 53 0.99 -2.89 10.60
N ASN A 54 2.01 -2.04 10.70
CA ASN A 54 2.84 -1.89 11.90
C ASN A 54 2.00 -1.46 13.10
N TRP A 55 1.08 -0.50 12.90
CA TRP A 55 0.18 -0.04 13.94
C TRP A 55 -0.76 -1.17 14.42
N LEU A 56 -1.36 -1.95 13.51
CA LEU A 56 -2.16 -3.13 13.87
C LEU A 56 -1.34 -4.15 14.66
N ASN A 57 -0.11 -4.45 14.20
CA ASN A 57 0.81 -5.37 14.86
C ASN A 57 1.17 -4.94 16.28
N ASN A 58 1.28 -3.64 16.53
CA ASN A 58 1.66 -3.07 17.84
C ASN A 58 0.46 -2.67 18.71
N CYS A 59 -0.78 -2.82 18.21
CA CYS A 59 -1.97 -2.41 18.92
C CYS A 59 -2.30 -3.37 20.07
N LYS A 60 -1.92 -3.00 21.29
CA LYS A 60 -2.16 -3.80 22.52
C LYS A 60 -3.65 -4.00 22.84
N ALA A 61 -4.53 -3.14 22.33
CA ALA A 61 -5.97 -3.27 22.54
C ALA A 61 -6.60 -4.38 21.68
N LEU A 62 -5.92 -4.85 20.63
CA LEU A 62 -6.38 -6.00 19.85
C LEU A 62 -5.95 -7.31 20.48
N SER A 63 -6.91 -8.22 20.64
CA SER A 63 -6.63 -9.63 20.93
C SER A 63 -5.74 -10.25 19.84
N ALA A 64 -4.96 -11.27 20.19
CA ALA A 64 -4.07 -11.94 19.24
C ALA A 64 -4.83 -12.53 18.04
N GLY A 65 -6.02 -13.08 18.28
CA GLY A 65 -6.90 -13.61 17.22
C GLY A 65 -7.42 -12.53 16.28
N ALA A 66 -7.95 -11.42 16.83
CA ALA A 66 -8.42 -10.29 16.04
C ALA A 66 -7.28 -9.68 15.22
N ARG A 67 -6.10 -9.49 15.83
CA ARG A 67 -4.90 -8.99 15.16
C ARG A 67 -4.51 -9.87 13.97
N LYS A 68 -4.44 -11.18 14.16
CA LYS A 68 -4.12 -12.14 13.09
C LYS A 68 -5.10 -12.01 11.92
N GLN A 69 -6.41 -11.97 12.20
CA GLN A 69 -7.44 -11.87 11.16
C GLN A 69 -7.40 -10.52 10.43
N MET A 70 -7.22 -9.40 11.16
CA MET A 70 -7.14 -8.07 10.54
C MET A 70 -5.92 -7.90 9.65
N LEU A 71 -4.77 -8.48 10.02
CA LEU A 71 -3.54 -8.43 9.20
C LEU A 71 -3.66 -9.23 7.90
N GLN A 72 -4.57 -10.20 7.85
CA GLN A 72 -4.88 -10.98 6.65
C GLN A 72 -5.89 -10.29 5.73
N ASN A 73 -6.42 -9.12 6.11
CA ASN A 73 -7.38 -8.39 5.30
C ASN A 73 -6.77 -7.98 3.94
N GLU A 74 -7.43 -8.37 2.85
CA GLU A 74 -6.96 -8.15 1.48
C GLU A 74 -6.72 -6.67 1.15
N VAL A 75 -7.43 -5.75 1.81
CA VAL A 75 -7.26 -4.31 1.59
C VAL A 75 -5.82 -3.86 1.87
N LEU A 76 -5.14 -4.48 2.84
CA LEU A 76 -3.75 -4.17 3.17
C LEU A 76 -2.80 -4.63 2.06
N ARG A 77 -3.06 -5.80 1.46
CA ARG A 77 -2.32 -6.31 0.29
C ARG A 77 -2.55 -5.41 -0.92
N ARG A 78 -3.79 -4.95 -1.11
CA ARG A 78 -4.14 -4.03 -2.20
C ARG A 78 -3.47 -2.67 -2.06
N CYS A 79 -3.43 -2.10 -0.86
CA CYS A 79 -2.68 -0.87 -0.58
C CYS A 79 -1.19 -1.03 -0.91
N GLU A 80 -0.57 -2.12 -0.45
CA GLU A 80 0.83 -2.44 -0.76
C GLU A 80 1.04 -2.57 -2.28
N GLY A 81 0.17 -3.32 -2.97
CA GLY A 81 0.23 -3.49 -4.42
C GLY A 81 0.14 -2.17 -5.17
N VAL A 82 -0.72 -1.24 -4.74
CA VAL A 82 -0.80 0.09 -5.34
C VAL A 82 0.51 0.86 -5.14
N GLY A 83 1.06 0.86 -3.94
CA GLY A 83 2.35 1.51 -3.67
C GLY A 83 3.48 0.94 -4.55
N ARG A 84 3.52 -0.39 -4.71
CA ARG A 84 4.49 -1.06 -5.59
C ARG A 84 4.29 -0.76 -7.07
N LEU A 85 3.05 -0.79 -7.56
CA LEU A 85 2.74 -0.39 -8.95
C LEU A 85 3.26 1.02 -9.25
N LEU A 86 3.13 1.95 -8.30
CA LEU A 86 3.59 3.33 -8.45
C LEU A 86 5.12 3.49 -8.38
N LEU A 87 5.89 2.43 -8.08
CA LEU A 87 7.34 2.44 -8.23
C LEU A 87 7.77 2.23 -9.68
N HIS A 88 6.93 1.58 -10.48
CA HIS A 88 7.18 1.29 -11.90
C HIS A 88 6.68 2.44 -12.79
N ALA A 89 7.45 2.78 -13.83
CA ALA A 89 7.02 3.77 -14.81
C ALA A 89 5.95 3.18 -15.75
N PRO A 90 5.09 4.02 -16.36
CA PRO A 90 4.16 3.55 -17.38
C PRO A 90 4.95 2.95 -18.56
N GLY A 91 4.79 1.65 -18.81
CA GLY A 91 5.51 0.91 -19.85
C GLY A 91 6.71 0.10 -19.36
N ASP A 92 7.09 0.22 -18.08
CA ASP A 92 8.04 -0.72 -17.48
C ASP A 92 7.40 -2.11 -17.43
N LEU A 93 8.13 -3.11 -17.92
CA LEU A 93 7.75 -4.51 -17.73
C LEU A 93 7.86 -4.80 -16.23
N ILE A 94 6.72 -4.98 -15.56
CA ILE A 94 6.70 -5.53 -14.21
C ILE A 94 7.10 -7.00 -14.36
N SER A 95 8.39 -7.29 -14.20
CA SER A 95 8.90 -8.66 -14.22
C SER A 95 8.26 -9.43 -13.06
N MET A 96 7.41 -10.40 -13.38
CA MET A 96 6.77 -11.25 -12.37
C MET A 96 7.82 -11.94 -11.47
N GLN A 97 9.03 -12.17 -11.98
CA GLN A 97 10.10 -12.88 -11.28
C GLN A 97 10.66 -12.08 -10.09
N ASP A 98 10.79 -10.76 -10.22
CA ASP A 98 11.32 -9.89 -9.16
C ASP A 98 10.29 -9.72 -8.02
N SER A 99 9.01 -9.66 -8.37
CA SER A 99 7.91 -9.57 -7.41
C SER A 99 7.74 -10.85 -6.59
N THR A 100 7.95 -12.04 -7.19
CA THR A 100 7.93 -13.33 -6.47
C THR A 100 9.16 -13.49 -5.55
N MET A 101 10.32 -12.95 -5.94
CA MET A 101 11.54 -13.01 -5.11
C MET A 101 11.43 -12.14 -3.84
N GLN A 102 10.82 -10.95 -3.92
CA GLN A 102 10.60 -10.13 -2.73
C GLN A 102 9.51 -10.68 -1.80
N ALA A 103 8.43 -11.23 -2.36
CA ALA A 103 7.41 -11.94 -1.58
C ALA A 103 8.04 -13.14 -0.83
N SER A 104 8.85 -13.94 -1.51
CA SER A 104 9.55 -15.09 -0.90
C SER A 104 10.62 -14.71 0.13
N GLN A 105 11.28 -13.55 0.00
CA GLN A 105 12.22 -13.05 1.02
C GLN A 105 11.51 -12.56 2.30
N GLN A 106 10.35 -11.93 2.19
CA GLN A 106 9.53 -11.57 3.36
C GLN A 106 8.96 -12.83 4.04
N LEU A 107 8.52 -13.83 3.26
CA LEU A 107 8.02 -15.12 3.76
C LEU A 107 9.07 -15.92 4.55
N ARG A 108 10.35 -15.86 4.17
CA ARG A 108 11.45 -16.52 4.92
C ARG A 108 11.67 -15.94 6.32
N LYS A 109 11.21 -14.72 6.59
CA LYS A 109 11.35 -14.07 7.89
C LYS A 109 10.23 -14.45 8.87
N ASP A 110 9.05 -14.82 8.37
CA ASP A 110 7.84 -14.99 9.19
C ASP A 110 7.41 -16.45 9.44
N GLY A 111 8.17 -17.44 8.97
CA GLY A 111 8.16 -18.82 9.51
C GLY A 111 6.83 -19.58 9.49
N ASN A 112 5.83 -19.13 8.72
CA ASN A 112 4.48 -19.71 8.74
C ASN A 112 4.19 -20.47 7.44
N SER A 113 3.80 -21.74 7.55
CA SER A 113 3.31 -22.55 6.44
C SER A 113 1.94 -22.03 5.99
N GLU A 114 1.86 -21.34 4.84
CA GLU A 114 0.59 -20.77 4.36
C GLU A 114 0.29 -21.04 2.87
N THR A 115 -1.00 -20.88 2.54
CA THR A 115 -1.74 -21.36 1.37
C THR A 115 -1.35 -20.69 0.04
N PRO A 116 -1.73 -21.26 -1.13
CA PRO A 116 -1.31 -20.76 -2.46
C PRO A 116 -1.65 -19.29 -2.74
N GLU A 117 -2.72 -18.76 -2.14
CA GLU A 117 -3.13 -17.37 -2.28
C GLU A 117 -2.11 -16.40 -1.66
N GLN A 118 -1.41 -16.80 -0.59
CA GLN A 118 -0.38 -15.98 0.06
C GLN A 118 0.90 -15.79 -0.78
N LEU A 119 1.05 -16.54 -1.88
CA LEU A 119 2.22 -16.53 -2.76
C LEU A 119 2.10 -15.51 -3.90
N MET A 120 0.91 -14.95 -4.13
CA MET A 120 0.72 -13.99 -5.22
C MET A 120 1.31 -12.62 -4.84
N PRO A 121 2.06 -11.96 -5.75
CA PRO A 121 2.54 -10.60 -5.52
C PRO A 121 1.41 -9.63 -5.17
N ALA A 122 1.70 -8.65 -4.32
CA ALA A 122 0.70 -7.69 -3.83
C ALA A 122 0.01 -6.91 -4.97
N GLU A 123 0.73 -6.65 -6.06
CA GLU A 123 0.24 -5.98 -7.26
C GLU A 123 -0.93 -6.74 -7.91
N MET A 124 -0.98 -8.08 -7.79
CA MET A 124 -2.05 -8.91 -8.34
C MET A 124 -3.39 -8.70 -7.65
N TYR A 125 -3.40 -8.16 -6.43
CA TYR A 125 -4.62 -7.82 -5.69
C TYR A 125 -5.21 -6.46 -6.11
N VAL A 126 -4.52 -5.73 -6.98
CA VAL A 126 -4.94 -4.39 -7.42
C VAL A 126 -5.74 -4.50 -8.72
N PRO A 127 -7.05 -4.17 -8.72
CA PRO A 127 -7.80 -4.04 -9.96
C PRO A 127 -7.40 -2.76 -10.70
N ASN A 128 -7.60 -2.75 -12.02
CA ASN A 128 -7.30 -1.61 -12.88
C ASN A 128 -5.83 -1.15 -12.81
N GLN A 129 -4.87 -2.08 -12.69
CA GLN A 129 -3.44 -1.79 -12.56
C GLN A 129 -2.92 -0.74 -13.56
N LYS A 130 -3.36 -0.81 -14.83
CA LYS A 130 -3.00 0.17 -15.87
C LYS A 130 -3.37 1.61 -15.50
N GLN A 131 -4.52 1.83 -14.85
CA GLN A 131 -4.96 3.16 -14.43
C GLN A 131 -4.07 3.68 -13.29
N TRP A 132 -3.68 2.83 -12.34
CA TRP A 132 -2.75 3.19 -11.27
C TRP A 132 -1.38 3.59 -11.82
N LEU A 133 -0.85 2.86 -12.80
CA LEU A 133 0.42 3.21 -13.45
C LEU A 133 0.37 4.61 -14.07
N THR A 134 -0.78 5.07 -14.58
CA THR A 134 -0.91 6.44 -15.12
C THR A 134 -0.70 7.53 -14.06
N LEU A 135 -0.82 7.22 -12.77
CA LEU A 135 -0.60 8.16 -11.67
C LEU A 135 0.89 8.36 -11.36
N ARG A 136 1.80 7.62 -12.01
CA ARG A 136 3.23 7.92 -11.93
C ARG A 136 3.53 9.26 -12.61
N ALA A 137 4.20 10.16 -11.90
CA ALA A 137 4.70 11.40 -12.45
C ALA A 137 5.76 11.11 -13.53
N LYS A 138 5.56 11.66 -14.73
CA LYS A 138 6.53 11.58 -15.82
C LYS A 138 7.81 12.30 -15.41
N LYS A 139 8.98 11.72 -15.74
CA LYS A 139 10.26 12.41 -15.53
C LYS A 139 10.29 13.62 -16.46
N ILE A 140 10.24 14.84 -15.92
CA ILE A 140 10.40 16.07 -16.69
C ILE A 140 11.83 16.05 -17.22
N ARG A 141 11.99 15.90 -18.54
CA ARG A 141 13.28 15.99 -19.24
C ARG A 141 13.26 17.27 -20.05
N GLY A 142 14.13 18.22 -19.72
CA GLY A 142 14.26 19.49 -20.44
C GLY A 142 14.68 20.65 -19.53
N PRO A 143 15.03 21.81 -20.11
CA PRO A 143 15.57 22.97 -19.39
C PRO A 143 14.59 23.57 -18.34
N ILE A 144 13.30 23.21 -18.41
CA ILE A 144 12.25 23.65 -17.47
C ILE A 144 12.37 22.96 -16.10
N ALA A 145 13.07 21.83 -16.00
CA ALA A 145 13.29 21.14 -14.72
C ALA A 145 14.05 22.01 -13.69
N PHE A 146 14.81 23.00 -14.16
CA PHE A 146 15.57 23.92 -13.31
C PHE A 146 14.82 25.19 -12.90
N SER A 147 13.64 25.50 -13.48
CA SER A 147 12.98 26.78 -13.21
C SER A 147 12.00 26.78 -12.03
N LEU A 148 11.69 25.62 -11.44
CA LEU A 148 10.63 25.50 -10.43
C LEU A 148 11.13 25.28 -8.99
N CYS A 149 12.45 25.19 -8.76
CA CYS A 149 13.01 24.94 -7.43
C CYS A 149 13.64 26.17 -6.76
N CYS A 150 13.63 27.36 -7.38
CA CYS A 150 14.32 28.55 -6.84
C CYS A 150 13.49 29.86 -6.82
N MET A 151 12.17 29.85 -7.01
CA MET A 151 11.38 31.10 -7.11
C MET A 151 10.58 31.46 -5.84
N ILE A 152 10.91 30.91 -4.66
CA ILE A 152 10.33 31.38 -3.39
C ILE A 152 11.44 31.48 -2.33
N LEU A 153 12.27 32.51 -2.47
CA LEU A 153 13.00 33.12 -1.36
C LEU A 153 12.96 34.64 -1.61
N TYR A 154 11.88 35.27 -1.16
CA TYR A 154 11.80 36.70 -0.85
C TYR A 154 10.94 36.86 0.40
#